data_AF-A0A756I6D1-F1
#
_entry.id   AF-A0A756I6D1-F1
#
_cell.length_a   1.000
_cell.length_b   1.000
_cell.length_c   1.000
_cell.angle_alpha   90.00
_cell.angle_beta   90.00
_cell.angle_gamma   90.00
#
_symmetry.space_group_name_H-M   'P 1'
#
loop_
_entity.id
_entity.type
_entity.pdbx_description
1 polymer ?
#
loop_
_entity_poly.entity_id
_entity_poly.type
_entity_poly.pdbx_seq_one_letter_code
_entity_poly.pdbx_strand_id
1 'polypeptide(L)'
;MSKSEQQNRLRKIMIYSLNTAFRAGVIPKKTRDNGLIEAECSEITVCGKPAIINWCDTGPDELRVSVWWDYRPERLPELMKSKLHHNMDLAIKHKVHFRVLGE
;
A
#
# COMPACT_ATOMS: atom_id res chain seq x y z
N MET A 1 8.07 -10.54 21.31
CA MET A 1 8.03 -9.22 20.66
C MET A 1 6.84 -8.47 21.23
N SER A 2 7.04 -7.28 21.75
CA SER A 2 5.94 -6.49 22.32
C SER A 2 5.05 -5.92 21.22
N LYS A 3 3.83 -5.52 21.58
CA LYS A 3 2.90 -4.85 20.66
C LYS A 3 3.50 -3.57 20.05
N SER A 4 4.25 -2.80 20.85
CA SER A 4 4.91 -1.57 20.39
C SER A 4 6.06 -1.83 19.43
N GLU A 5 6.86 -2.88 19.66
CA GLU A 5 7.91 -3.30 18.73
C GLU A 5 7.33 -3.75 17.39
N GLN A 6 6.23 -4.50 17.41
CA GLN A 6 5.52 -4.92 16.21
C GLN A 6 4.99 -3.71 15.43
N GLN A 7 4.33 -2.76 16.11
CA GLN A 7 3.85 -1.52 15.49
C GLN A 7 4.99 -0.70 14.88
N ASN A 8 6.13 -0.57 15.57
CA ASN A 8 7.31 0.12 15.03
C ASN A 8 7.87 -0.55 13.78
N ARG A 9 7.91 -1.89 13.74
CA ARG A 9 8.34 -2.63 12.53
C ARG A 9 7.38 -2.41 11.36
N LEU A 10 6.07 -2.49 11.61
CA LEU A 10 5.05 -2.22 10.60
C LEU A 10 5.17 -0.79 10.07
N ARG A 11 5.36 0.21 10.95
CA ARG A 11 5.56 1.61 10.55
C ARG A 11 6.78 1.78 9.65
N LYS A 12 7.91 1.14 9.99
CA LYS A 12 9.12 1.18 9.16
C LYS A 12 8.87 0.58 7.77
N ILE A 13 8.21 -0.58 7.69
CA ILE A 13 7.86 -1.21 6.40
C ILE A 13 6.99 -0.28 5.56
N MET A 14 5.97 0.34 6.16
CA MET A 14 5.10 1.28 5.46
C MET A 14 5.88 2.48 4.89
N ILE A 15 6.72 3.12 5.71
CA ILE A 15 7.53 4.26 5.27
C ILE A 15 8.47 3.88 4.12
N TYR A 16 9.16 2.73 4.22
CA TYR A 16 10.00 2.24 3.15
C TYR A 16 9.22 1.98 1.86
N SER A 17 8.03 1.40 1.98
CA SER A 17 7.17 1.10 0.83
C SER A 17 6.71 2.36 0.10
N LEU A 18 6.24 3.36 0.86
CA LEU A 18 5.86 4.69 0.34
C LEU A 18 7.05 5.36 -0.36
N ASN A 19 8.21 5.40 0.30
CA ASN A 19 9.42 6.00 -0.27
C ASN A 19 9.86 5.29 -1.57
N THR A 20 9.81 3.95 -1.60
CA THR A 20 10.10 3.18 -2.81
C THR A 20 9.12 3.53 -3.92
N ALA A 21 7.81 3.57 -3.63
CA ALA A 21 6.79 3.85 -4.63
C ALA A 21 6.91 5.26 -5.21
N PHE A 22 7.18 6.29 -4.38
CA PHE A 22 7.42 7.65 -4.85
C PHE A 22 8.70 7.78 -5.68
N ARG A 23 9.78 7.09 -5.30
CA ARG A 23 11.05 7.09 -6.05
C ARG A 23 10.91 6.40 -7.39
N ALA A 24 10.12 5.34 -7.46
CA ALA A 24 9.82 4.60 -8.69
C ALA A 24 8.80 5.32 -9.59
N GLY A 25 8.16 6.40 -9.11
CA GLY A 25 7.08 7.08 -9.85
C GLY A 25 5.77 6.29 -9.92
N VAL A 26 5.66 5.22 -9.11
CA VAL A 26 4.44 4.38 -9.00
C VAL A 26 3.31 5.20 -8.39
N ILE A 27 3.59 5.90 -7.29
CA ILE A 27 2.67 6.90 -6.73
C ILE A 27 3.14 8.27 -7.22
N PRO A 28 2.29 9.04 -7.92
CA PRO A 28 2.63 10.39 -8.34
C PRO A 28 2.78 11.31 -7.11
N LYS A 29 3.76 12.21 -7.14
CA LYS A 29 4.02 13.18 -6.05
C LYS A 29 2.94 14.26 -5.93
N LYS A 30 2.19 14.49 -6.99
CA LYS A 30 1.07 15.43 -7.02
C LYS A 30 -0.20 14.63 -7.24
N THR A 31 -1.19 14.87 -6.39
CA THR A 31 -2.57 14.48 -6.64
C THR A 31 -3.02 15.15 -7.94
N ARG A 32 -3.73 14.42 -8.80
CA ARG A 32 -4.28 15.02 -10.02
C ARG A 32 -5.44 15.91 -9.57
N ASP A 33 -5.54 17.13 -10.10
CA ASP A 33 -6.61 18.11 -9.76
C ASP A 33 -8.05 17.61 -10.02
N ASN A 34 -8.21 16.39 -10.56
CA ASN A 34 -9.47 15.84 -11.05
C ASN A 34 -10.00 14.71 -10.16
N GLY A 35 -10.42 15.04 -8.93
CA GLY A 35 -11.31 14.21 -8.10
C GLY A 35 -10.79 12.82 -7.69
N LEU A 36 -11.67 12.05 -7.03
CA LEU A 36 -11.39 10.71 -6.50
C LEU A 36 -10.74 9.81 -7.58
N ILE A 37 -9.53 9.35 -7.34
CA ILE A 37 -8.84 8.43 -8.26
C ILE A 37 -9.24 7.00 -7.91
N GLU A 38 -9.56 6.19 -8.93
CA GLU A 38 -9.73 4.75 -8.77
C GLU A 38 -8.53 4.14 -8.02
N ALA A 39 -8.78 3.14 -7.18
CA ALA A 39 -7.69 2.51 -6.44
C ALA A 39 -6.68 1.87 -7.39
N GLU A 40 -5.44 2.33 -7.34
CA GLU A 40 -4.33 1.83 -8.15
C GLU A 40 -3.52 0.80 -7.34
N CYS A 41 -2.88 -0.12 -8.06
CA CYS A 41 -2.11 -1.23 -7.51
C CYS A 41 -0.83 -1.42 -8.33
N SER A 42 0.28 -1.73 -7.66
CA SER A 42 1.54 -2.07 -8.31
C SER A 42 2.40 -2.97 -7.47
N GLU A 43 3.22 -3.77 -8.14
CA GLU A 43 4.27 -4.56 -7.52
C GLU A 43 5.54 -3.72 -7.34
N ILE A 44 6.12 -3.76 -6.15
CA ILE A 44 7.35 -3.08 -5.78
C ILE A 44 8.25 -4.02 -4.96
N THR A 45 9.54 -3.71 -4.86
CA THR A 45 10.45 -4.41 -3.95
C THR A 45 10.71 -3.57 -2.70
N VAL A 46 10.41 -4.14 -1.52
CA VAL A 46 10.58 -3.46 -0.23
C VAL A 46 11.44 -4.33 0.68
N CYS A 47 12.57 -3.78 1.14
CA CYS A 47 13.53 -4.50 1.98
C CYS A 47 13.97 -5.86 1.38
N GLY A 48 14.17 -5.91 0.06
CA GLY A 48 14.58 -7.11 -0.67
C GLY A 48 13.49 -8.18 -0.84
N LYS A 49 12.23 -7.87 -0.54
CA LYS A 49 11.09 -8.78 -0.72
C LYS A 49 10.07 -8.21 -1.69
N PRO A 50 9.39 -9.06 -2.48
CA PRO A 50 8.26 -8.64 -3.31
C PRO A 50 7.15 -8.10 -2.42
N ALA A 51 6.52 -7.01 -2.86
CA ALA A 51 5.43 -6.37 -2.17
C ALA A 51 4.41 -5.79 -3.16
N ILE A 52 3.13 -5.84 -2.79
CA ILE A 52 2.07 -5.16 -3.52
C ILE A 52 1.71 -3.90 -2.75
N ILE A 53 1.77 -2.74 -3.40
CA ILE A 53 1.28 -1.48 -2.87
C ILE A 53 -0.01 -1.10 -3.58
N ASN A 54 -1.00 -0.70 -2.79
CA ASN A 54 -2.30 -0.23 -3.26
C ASN A 54 -2.51 1.17 -2.72
N TRP A 55 -2.98 2.08 -3.55
CA TRP A 55 -3.24 3.44 -3.12
C TRP A 55 -4.49 4.02 -3.79
N CYS A 56 -5.14 4.94 -3.10
CA CYS A 56 -6.29 5.66 -3.59
C CYS A 56 -6.22 7.08 -3.04
N ASP A 57 -6.36 8.05 -3.93
CA ASP A 57 -6.53 9.45 -3.56
C ASP A 57 -7.98 9.65 -3.09
N THR A 58 -8.14 9.93 -1.80
CA THR A 58 -9.46 10.03 -1.16
C THR A 58 -9.92 11.47 -0.99
N GLY A 59 -9.18 12.44 -1.54
CA GLY A 59 -9.51 13.86 -1.45
C GLY A 59 -8.30 14.72 -1.07
N PRO A 60 -8.54 16.02 -0.81
CA PRO A 60 -7.48 16.96 -0.50
C PRO A 60 -6.59 16.45 0.64
N ASP A 61 -5.31 16.24 0.34
CA ASP A 61 -4.27 15.81 1.28
C ASP A 61 -4.50 14.45 1.98
N GLU A 62 -5.32 13.56 1.40
CA GLU A 62 -5.55 12.23 1.96
C GLU A 62 -5.29 11.10 0.95
N LEU A 63 -4.10 10.49 1.08
CA LEU A 63 -3.69 9.31 0.33
C LEU A 63 -3.87 8.04 1.19
N ARG A 64 -4.83 7.18 0.84
CA ARG A 64 -4.98 5.88 1.49
C ARG A 64 -4.01 4.89 0.85
N VAL A 65 -3.16 4.25 1.65
CA VAL A 65 -2.18 3.25 1.17
C VAL A 65 -2.33 1.94 1.93
N SER A 66 -2.18 0.81 1.23
CA SER A 66 -2.08 -0.53 1.80
C SER A 66 -0.90 -1.28 1.18
N VAL A 67 -0.15 -2.01 2.00
CA VAL A 67 1.04 -2.76 1.55
C VAL A 67 0.93 -4.21 1.96
N TRP A 68 1.15 -5.11 1.00
CA TRP A 68 1.28 -6.55 1.22
C TRP A 68 2.76 -6.89 1.09
N TRP A 69 3.45 -7.04 2.22
CA TRP A 69 4.91 -7.26 2.24
C TRP A 69 5.26 -8.76 2.35
N ASP A 70 6.34 -9.18 1.67
CA ASP A 70 6.65 -10.62 1.44
C ASP A 70 5.52 -11.32 0.68
N TYR A 71 4.96 -10.62 -0.32
CA TYR A 71 3.86 -11.11 -1.14
C TYR A 71 4.33 -12.30 -1.98
N ARG A 72 3.64 -13.43 -1.84
CA ARG A 72 3.93 -14.67 -2.59
C ARG A 72 2.62 -15.17 -3.17
N PRO A 73 2.31 -14.82 -4.44
CA PRO A 73 1.01 -15.15 -5.03
C PRO A 73 0.79 -16.66 -5.09
N GLU A 74 1.85 -17.47 -5.12
CA GLU A 74 1.79 -18.93 -5.10
C GLU A 74 1.19 -19.46 -3.80
N ARG A 75 1.29 -18.70 -2.71
CA ARG A 75 0.75 -19.05 -1.38
C ARG A 75 -0.67 -18.56 -1.17
N LEU A 76 -1.25 -17.82 -2.11
CA LEU A 76 -2.64 -17.41 -2.04
C LEU A 76 -3.55 -18.56 -2.47
N PRO A 77 -4.65 -18.81 -1.75
CA PRO A 77 -5.72 -19.67 -2.23
C PRO A 77 -6.21 -19.19 -3.60
N GLU A 78 -6.50 -20.10 -4.54
CA GLU A 78 -6.91 -19.77 -5.91
C GLU A 78 -8.12 -18.82 -5.96
N LEU A 79 -9.03 -18.94 -5.00
CA LEU A 79 -10.20 -18.06 -4.85
C LEU A 79 -9.84 -16.58 -4.61
N MET A 80 -8.65 -16.30 -4.06
CA MET A 80 -8.17 -14.94 -3.85
C MET A 80 -7.40 -14.40 -5.07
N LYS A 81 -6.84 -15.29 -5.90
CA LYS A 81 -6.10 -14.88 -7.11
C LYS A 81 -7.01 -14.18 -8.13
N SER A 82 -8.25 -14.65 -8.29
CA SER A 82 -9.24 -14.05 -9.21
C SER A 82 -9.83 -12.72 -8.71
N LYS A 83 -9.76 -12.44 -7.40
CA LYS A 83 -10.36 -11.25 -6.76
C LYS A 83 -9.40 -10.07 -6.57
N LEU A 84 -8.10 -10.27 -6.82
CA LEU A 84 -7.09 -9.20 -6.75
C LEU A 84 -7.44 -8.01 -7.66
N HIS A 85 -8.15 -8.26 -8.77
CA HIS A 85 -8.58 -7.23 -9.70
C HIS A 85 -9.89 -6.52 -9.33
N HIS A 86 -10.67 -7.02 -8.36
CA HIS A 86 -12.04 -6.54 -8.15
C HIS A 86 -12.38 -6.07 -6.74
N ASN A 87 -11.71 -6.55 -5.68
CA ASN A 87 -12.00 -6.08 -4.31
C ASN A 87 -10.88 -6.50 -3.33
N MET A 88 -9.88 -5.64 -3.16
CA MET A 88 -8.74 -5.89 -2.26
C MET A 88 -8.97 -5.53 -0.79
N ASP A 89 -10.15 -5.07 -0.41
CA ASP A 89 -10.47 -4.79 1.00
C ASP A 89 -10.52 -6.08 1.87
N LEU A 90 -10.59 -7.27 1.25
CA LEU A 90 -10.84 -8.55 1.95
C LEU A 90 -9.60 -9.29 2.50
N ALA A 91 -8.37 -8.88 2.17
CA ALA A 91 -7.16 -9.58 2.62
C ALA A 91 -6.26 -8.77 3.56
N ILE A 92 -6.75 -7.63 4.04
CA ILE A 92 -5.96 -6.72 4.88
C ILE A 92 -5.94 -7.25 6.31
N LYS A 93 -4.87 -7.97 6.70
CA LYS A 93 -4.62 -8.28 8.12
C LYS A 93 -4.21 -7.04 8.93
N HIS A 94 -3.69 -5.99 8.28
CA HIS A 94 -3.27 -4.74 8.93
C HIS A 94 -3.50 -3.53 8.01
N LYS A 95 -4.53 -2.74 8.29
CA LYS A 95 -4.83 -1.47 7.60
C LYS A 95 -4.15 -0.36 8.38
N VAL A 96 -3.20 0.34 7.78
CA VAL A 96 -2.59 1.53 8.39
C VAL A 96 -2.88 2.70 7.46
N HIS A 97 -3.69 3.63 7.96
CA HIS A 97 -4.00 4.87 7.25
C HIS A 97 -2.91 5.90 7.53
N PHE A 98 -2.43 6.55 6.48
CA PHE A 98 -1.54 7.70 6.59
C PHE A 98 -2.25 8.88 5.96
N ARG A 99 -2.37 9.98 6.70
CA ARG A 99 -2.73 11.28 6.12
C ARG A 99 -1.43 11.99 5.78
N VAL A 100 -1.25 12.35 4.52
CA VAL A 100 -0.09 13.15 4.09
C VAL A 100 -0.55 14.60 4.15
N LEU A 101 -0.28 15.27 5.26
CA LEU A 101 -0.59 16.70 5.39
C LEU A 101 0.29 17.48 4.41
N GLY A 102 -0.31 18.10 3.40
CA GLY A 102 0.33 19.14 2.60
C GLY A 102 0.54 20.39 3.46
N GLU A 103 1.67 21.08 3.26
CA GLU A 103 1.92 22.41 3.82
C GLU A 103 1.09 23.48 3.11
#